data_AF-A0A3S3PNW2-F1
#
_entry.id   AF-A0A3S3PNW2-F1
#
_cell.length_a   1.000
_cell.length_b   1.000
_cell.length_c   1.000
_cell.angle_alpha   90.00
_cell.angle_beta   90.00
_cell.angle_gamma   90.00
#
_symmetry.space_group_name_H-M   'P 1'
#
loop_
_entity.id
_entity.type
_entity.pdbx_description
1 polymer ?
#
loop_
_entity_poly.entity_id
_entity_poly.type
_entity_poly.pdbx_seq_one_letter_code
_entity_poly.pdbx_strand_id
1 'polypeptide(L)'
;MSAANEDEIIKRKLLIDGDGIGDDRRINIMLRSFLKWCSSNEETEEEQNINYERILLMLTNCEHAMAKSQEVLLMNKLEVQNYEELYGKIEKGIEEAQQRIALCKADLQRAKVIRRNKQEYDMLAKIILEHPDRKESLKRLSLLEDEIKKLQQIKEELNRKVEKRRKQFQVLLTSAYELQLMLQEEENNILDNLDQQSYGVEESKQPLINQETVNNECESMDISA
;
A
#
# COMPACT_ATOMS: atom_id res chain seq x y z
N MET A 1 -41.32 -19.95 36.62
CA MET A 1 -42.80 -20.03 36.58
C MET A 1 -43.50 -19.26 37.73
N SER A 2 -42.82 -18.78 38.78
CA SER A 2 -43.44 -17.94 39.85
C SER A 2 -43.67 -16.47 39.44
N ALA A 3 -42.68 -15.85 38.75
CA ALA A 3 -42.71 -14.42 38.44
C ALA A 3 -43.90 -13.98 37.56
N ALA A 4 -44.34 -14.82 36.61
CA ALA A 4 -45.50 -14.52 35.78
C ALA A 4 -46.81 -14.47 36.59
N ASN A 5 -46.94 -15.28 37.65
CA ASN A 5 -48.10 -15.24 38.54
C ASN A 5 -48.08 -14.01 39.44
N GLU A 6 -46.91 -13.62 39.95
CA GLU A 6 -46.74 -12.44 40.79
C GLU A 6 -47.03 -11.15 40.01
N ASP A 7 -46.51 -11.03 38.78
CA ASP A 7 -46.77 -9.88 37.90
C ASP A 7 -48.26 -9.77 37.54
N GLU A 8 -48.95 -10.88 37.31
CA GLU A 8 -50.40 -10.88 37.09
C GLU A 8 -51.19 -10.45 38.32
N ILE A 9 -50.77 -10.90 39.51
CA ILE A 9 -51.40 -10.50 40.78
C ILE A 9 -51.19 -9.01 41.02
N ILE A 10 -49.98 -8.51 40.77
CA ILE A 10 -49.62 -7.09 40.89
C ILE A 10 -50.44 -6.27 39.89
N LYS A 11 -50.52 -6.69 38.62
CA LYS A 11 -51.36 -6.02 37.61
C LYS A 11 -52.85 -6.01 37.99
N ARG A 12 -53.42 -7.13 38.44
CA ARG A 12 -54.81 -7.16 38.91
C ARG A 12 -55.03 -6.23 40.09
N LYS A 13 -54.09 -6.20 41.05
CA LYS A 13 -54.17 -5.33 42.22
C LYS A 13 -54.08 -3.84 41.84
N LEU A 14 -53.17 -3.47 40.94
CA LEU A 14 -53.07 -2.11 40.38
C LEU A 14 -54.31 -1.73 39.56
N LEU A 15 -54.90 -2.65 38.80
CA LEU A 15 -56.15 -2.37 38.08
C LEU A 15 -57.34 -2.12 39.01
N ILE A 16 -57.35 -2.76 40.19
CA ILE A 16 -58.42 -2.61 41.19
C ILE A 16 -58.19 -1.38 42.08
N ASP A 17 -56.95 -1.13 42.52
CA ASP A 17 -56.59 0.01 43.38
C ASP A 17 -56.30 1.31 42.60
N GLY A 18 -56.31 1.26 41.26
CA GLY A 18 -55.88 2.36 40.39
C GLY A 18 -54.39 2.65 40.54
N ASP A 19 -54.02 3.92 40.66
CA ASP A 19 -52.62 4.38 40.88
C ASP A 19 -52.10 4.08 42.31
N GLY A 20 -52.67 3.07 42.99
CA GLY A 20 -52.39 2.74 44.40
C GLY A 20 -52.98 3.74 45.40
N ILE A 21 -53.84 4.66 44.96
CA ILE A 21 -54.40 5.76 45.77
C ILE A 21 -55.64 5.31 46.58
N GLY A 22 -56.11 4.06 46.40
CA GLY A 22 -57.23 3.52 47.15
C GLY A 22 -58.57 4.02 46.62
N ASP A 23 -58.73 4.06 45.31
CA ASP A 23 -59.97 4.46 44.63
C ASP A 23 -61.12 3.53 45.04
N ASP A 24 -60.86 2.22 45.07
CA ASP A 24 -61.79 1.23 45.63
C ASP A 24 -62.13 1.52 47.10
N ARG A 25 -61.14 1.90 47.92
CA ARG A 25 -61.38 2.30 49.31
C ARG A 25 -62.24 3.56 49.39
N ARG A 26 -62.01 4.58 48.54
CA ARG A 26 -62.79 5.82 48.51
C ARG A 26 -64.24 5.56 48.11
N ILE A 27 -64.45 4.75 47.08
CA ILE A 27 -65.78 4.32 46.62
C ILE A 27 -66.48 3.52 47.71
N ASN A 28 -65.79 2.57 48.36
CA ASN A 28 -66.34 1.78 49.46
C ASN A 28 -66.74 2.64 50.68
N ILE A 29 -65.94 3.66 51.04
CA ILE A 29 -66.29 4.56 52.15
C ILE A 29 -67.50 5.43 51.76
N MET A 30 -67.56 5.93 50.52
CA MET A 30 -68.71 6.69 50.02
C MET A 30 -69.98 5.83 50.04
N LEU A 31 -69.91 4.60 49.54
CA LEU A 31 -71.02 3.65 49.52
C LEU A 31 -71.50 3.27 50.93
N ARG A 32 -70.59 3.04 51.88
CA ARG A 32 -70.95 2.80 53.29
C ARG A 32 -71.61 4.03 53.94
N SER A 33 -71.15 5.23 53.61
CA SER A 33 -71.71 6.48 54.13
C SER A 33 -73.11 6.73 53.56
N PHE A 34 -73.32 6.43 52.28
CA PHE A 34 -74.62 6.47 51.63
C PHE A 34 -75.61 5.46 52.23
N LEU A 35 -75.21 4.19 52.39
CA LEU A 35 -76.07 3.17 52.99
C LEU A 35 -76.46 3.50 54.43
N LYS A 36 -75.52 4.08 55.20
CA LYS A 36 -75.80 4.57 56.56
C LYS A 36 -76.83 5.69 56.54
N TRP A 37 -76.63 6.70 55.69
CA TRP A 37 -77.58 7.81 55.54
C TRP A 37 -78.98 7.33 55.15
N CYS A 38 -79.11 6.34 54.26
CA CYS A 38 -80.41 5.74 53.90
C CYS A 38 -81.08 4.96 55.05
N SER A 39 -80.31 4.53 56.05
CA SER A 39 -80.82 3.72 57.17
C SER A 39 -81.04 4.55 58.45
N SER A 40 -80.66 5.83 58.45
CA SER A 40 -80.77 6.74 59.59
C SER A 40 -82.18 7.34 59.70
N ASN A 41 -83.08 6.64 60.39
CA ASN A 41 -84.46 7.11 60.63
C ASN A 41 -84.63 8.08 61.82
N GLU A 42 -83.57 8.36 62.58
CA GLU A 42 -83.64 9.10 63.86
C GLU A 42 -82.77 10.39 63.90
N GLU A 43 -82.19 10.81 62.78
CA GLU A 43 -81.32 12.01 62.70
C GLU A 43 -82.14 13.30 62.48
N THR A 44 -81.64 14.43 62.98
CA THR A 44 -82.27 15.75 62.77
C THR A 44 -82.13 16.16 61.30
N GLU A 45 -83.10 16.92 60.76
CA GLU A 45 -83.08 17.36 59.35
C GLU A 45 -81.78 18.10 58.95
N GLU A 46 -81.20 18.86 59.88
CA GLU A 46 -79.90 19.53 59.69
C GLU A 46 -78.72 18.53 59.57
N GLU A 47 -78.72 17.46 60.35
CA GLU A 47 -77.69 16.41 60.31
C GLU A 47 -77.79 15.58 59.03
N GLN A 48 -79.02 15.30 58.59
CA GLN A 48 -79.28 14.63 57.32
C GLN A 48 -78.76 15.45 56.13
N ASN A 49 -78.92 16.77 56.16
CA ASN A 49 -78.44 17.66 55.11
C ASN A 49 -76.91 17.76 55.07
N ILE A 50 -76.24 17.84 56.24
CA ILE A 50 -74.78 17.81 56.33
C ILE A 50 -74.22 16.47 55.78
N ASN A 51 -74.88 15.35 56.10
CA ASN A 51 -74.49 14.04 55.60
C ASN A 51 -74.68 13.93 54.08
N TYR A 52 -75.75 14.50 53.53
CA TYR A 52 -75.99 14.57 52.09
C TYR A 52 -74.90 15.36 51.35
N GLU A 53 -74.59 16.58 51.80
CA GLU A 53 -73.53 17.41 51.22
C GLU A 53 -72.16 16.73 51.29
N ARG A 54 -71.89 16.00 52.38
CA ARG A 54 -70.67 15.21 52.52
C ARG A 54 -70.61 14.07 51.50
N ILE A 55 -71.70 13.35 51.26
CA ILE A 55 -71.75 12.28 50.26
C ILE A 55 -71.57 12.87 48.86
N LEU A 56 -72.19 14.01 48.56
CA LEU A 56 -72.02 14.71 47.29
C LEU A 56 -70.56 15.10 47.04
N LEU A 57 -69.88 15.66 48.05
CA LEU A 57 -68.45 15.97 47.96
C LEU A 57 -67.60 14.71 47.71
N MET A 58 -67.93 13.59 48.36
CA MET A 58 -67.23 12.32 48.13
C MET A 58 -67.43 11.80 46.70
N LEU A 59 -68.63 11.94 46.13
CA LEU A 59 -68.94 11.58 44.75
C LEU A 59 -68.13 12.44 43.76
N THR A 60 -68.16 13.77 43.91
CA THR A 60 -67.40 14.70 43.06
C THR A 60 -65.90 14.38 43.06
N ASN A 61 -65.34 14.01 44.22
CA ASN A 61 -63.94 13.61 44.32
C ASN A 61 -63.64 12.28 43.60
N CYS A 62 -64.58 11.32 43.60
CA CYS A 62 -64.45 10.07 42.84
C CYS A 62 -64.51 10.34 41.33
N GLU A 63 -65.45 11.17 40.89
CA GLU A 63 -65.57 11.57 39.48
C GLU A 63 -64.31 12.29 38.98
N HIS A 64 -63.78 13.22 39.77
CA HIS A 64 -62.53 13.91 39.44
C HIS A 64 -61.34 12.95 39.35
N ALA A 65 -61.23 11.99 40.28
CA ALA A 65 -60.18 10.98 40.24
C ALA A 65 -60.27 10.10 38.98
N MET A 66 -61.49 9.71 38.59
CA MET A 66 -61.74 8.94 37.36
C MET A 66 -61.35 9.73 36.11
N ALA A 67 -61.77 11.00 36.01
CA ALA A 67 -61.41 11.86 34.88
C ALA A 67 -59.89 12.05 34.78
N LYS A 68 -59.20 12.27 35.91
CA LYS A 68 -57.74 12.35 35.96
C LYS A 68 -57.09 11.06 35.45
N SER A 69 -57.57 9.89 35.87
CA SER A 69 -57.03 8.59 35.44
C SER A 69 -57.17 8.40 33.92
N GLN A 70 -58.29 8.84 33.34
CA GLN A 70 -58.51 8.80 31.89
C GLN A 70 -57.53 9.69 31.13
N GLU A 71 -57.28 10.92 31.60
CA GLU A 71 -56.30 11.82 30.97
C GLU A 71 -54.86 11.27 31.08
N VAL A 72 -54.50 10.69 32.23
CA VAL A 72 -53.19 10.01 32.39
C VAL A 72 -53.06 8.83 31.42
N LEU A 73 -54.12 8.05 31.21
CA LEU A 73 -54.11 6.97 30.22
C LEU A 73 -53.88 7.49 28.80
N LEU A 74 -54.51 8.60 28.42
CA LEU A 74 -54.31 9.23 27.12
C LEU A 74 -52.88 9.75 26.96
N MET A 75 -52.36 10.42 27.98
CA MET A 75 -50.99 10.93 28.03
C MET A 75 -49.98 9.78 27.89
N ASN A 76 -50.14 8.69 28.65
CA ASN A 76 -49.27 7.50 28.55
C ASN A 76 -49.30 6.88 27.15
N LYS A 77 -50.46 6.80 26.50
CA LYS A 77 -50.55 6.29 25.11
C LYS A 77 -49.76 7.15 24.14
N LEU A 78 -49.84 8.47 24.29
CA LEU A 78 -49.11 9.41 23.44
C LEU A 78 -47.59 9.35 23.72
N GLU A 79 -47.19 9.20 24.98
CA GLU A 79 -45.78 9.00 25.33
C GLU A 79 -45.21 7.72 24.74
N VAL A 80 -45.94 6.61 24.79
CA VAL A 80 -45.50 5.35 24.17
C VAL A 80 -45.25 5.53 22.67
N GLN A 81 -46.16 6.21 21.96
CA GLN A 81 -45.98 6.52 20.52
C GLN A 81 -44.74 7.39 20.27
N ASN A 82 -44.50 8.40 21.11
CA ASN A 82 -43.32 9.25 21.00
C ASN A 82 -42.03 8.46 21.25
N TYR A 83 -42.03 7.54 22.21
CA TYR A 83 -40.89 6.65 22.45
C TYR A 83 -40.64 5.73 21.25
N GLU A 84 -41.67 5.15 20.64
CA GLU A 84 -41.54 4.35 19.41
C GLU A 84 -40.92 5.15 18.27
N GLU A 85 -41.35 6.39 18.06
CA GLU A 85 -40.75 7.26 17.04
C GLU A 85 -39.27 7.57 17.35
N LEU A 86 -38.96 7.84 18.62
CA LEU A 86 -37.59 8.10 19.08
C LEU A 86 -36.69 6.87 18.87
N TYR A 87 -37.18 5.67 19.18
CA TYR A 87 -36.47 4.43 18.89
C TYR A 87 -36.17 4.28 17.40
N GLY A 88 -37.14 4.53 16.52
CA GLY A 88 -36.93 4.49 15.08
C GLY A 88 -35.89 5.52 14.58
N LYS A 89 -35.83 6.71 15.18
CA LYS A 89 -34.80 7.72 14.88
C LYS A 89 -33.41 7.27 15.32
N ILE A 90 -33.32 6.67 16.51
CA ILE A 90 -32.05 6.15 17.04
C ILE A 90 -31.55 4.99 16.17
N GLU A 91 -32.41 4.05 15.78
CA GLU A 91 -32.05 2.93 14.91
C GLU A 91 -31.51 3.41 13.56
N LYS A 92 -32.18 4.37 12.92
CA LYS A 92 -31.69 5.00 11.67
C LYS A 92 -30.33 5.66 11.89
N GLY A 93 -30.16 6.41 12.98
CA GLY A 93 -28.88 7.04 13.31
C GLY A 93 -27.74 6.03 13.53
N ILE A 94 -28.04 4.87 14.12
CA ILE A 94 -27.09 3.77 14.29
C ILE A 94 -26.72 3.19 12.93
N GLU A 95 -27.69 2.92 12.06
CA GLU A 95 -27.45 2.38 10.72
C GLU A 95 -26.58 3.33 9.88
N GLU A 96 -26.90 4.62 9.86
CA GLU A 96 -26.09 5.64 9.20
C GLU A 96 -24.66 5.71 9.75
N ALA A 97 -24.49 5.64 11.08
CA ALA A 97 -23.17 5.63 11.69
C ALA A 97 -22.37 4.39 11.30
N GLN A 98 -23.00 3.21 11.26
CA GLN A 98 -22.37 1.97 10.79
C GLN A 98 -21.93 2.07 9.33
N GLN A 99 -22.77 2.63 8.46
CA GLN A 99 -22.43 2.88 7.06
C GLN A 99 -21.24 3.84 6.94
N ARG A 100 -21.22 4.95 7.69
CA ARG A 100 -20.08 5.89 7.73
C ARG A 100 -18.79 5.21 8.19
N ILE A 101 -18.86 4.33 9.19
CA ILE A 101 -17.69 3.56 9.65
C ILE A 101 -17.19 2.63 8.55
N ALA A 102 -18.08 1.95 7.82
CA ALA A 102 -17.68 1.08 6.71
C ALA A 102 -16.97 1.86 5.59
N LEU A 103 -17.50 3.02 5.21
CA LEU A 103 -16.88 3.91 4.22
C LEU A 103 -15.50 4.39 4.69
N CYS A 104 -15.41 4.89 5.93
CA CYS A 104 -14.15 5.37 6.50
C CYS A 104 -13.09 4.25 6.56
N LYS A 105 -13.48 3.01 6.88
CA LYS A 105 -12.58 1.85 6.83
C LYS A 105 -12.07 1.60 5.40
N ALA A 106 -12.94 1.66 4.40
CA ALA A 106 -12.54 1.47 3.00
C ALA A 106 -11.58 2.57 2.53
N ASP A 107 -11.86 3.83 2.87
CA ASP A 107 -11.02 4.97 2.55
C ASP A 107 -9.65 4.87 3.24
N LEU A 108 -9.62 4.43 4.49
CA LEU A 108 -8.37 4.19 5.21
C LEU A 108 -7.51 3.13 4.52
N GLN A 109 -8.12 2.03 4.03
CA GLN A 109 -7.38 1.01 3.30
C GLN A 109 -6.80 1.58 1.99
N ARG A 110 -7.60 2.37 1.24
CA ARG A 110 -7.12 3.05 0.03
C ARG A 110 -5.96 3.99 0.33
N ALA A 111 -6.07 4.80 1.38
CA ALA A 111 -5.02 5.71 1.82
C ALA A 111 -3.73 4.98 2.23
N LYS A 112 -3.85 3.82 2.89
CA LYS A 112 -2.68 2.98 3.23
C LYS A 112 -1.95 2.47 1.99
N VAL A 113 -2.69 2.04 0.96
CA VAL A 113 -2.10 1.60 -0.31
C VAL A 113 -1.37 2.76 -0.98
N ILE A 114 -2.00 3.93 -1.07
CA ILE A 114 -1.36 5.13 -1.66
C ILE A 114 -0.07 5.49 -0.91
N ARG A 115 -0.10 5.43 0.43
CA ARG A 115 1.07 5.70 1.25
C ARG A 115 2.20 4.69 0.98
N ARG A 116 1.88 3.39 0.89
CA ARG A 116 2.87 2.35 0.57
C ARG A 116 3.49 2.60 -0.80
N ASN A 117 2.66 2.82 -1.83
CA ASN A 117 3.13 3.10 -3.18
C ASN A 117 4.04 4.33 -3.20
N LYS A 118 3.67 5.41 -2.49
CA LYS A 118 4.53 6.59 -2.36
C LYS A 118 5.89 6.27 -1.75
N GLN A 119 5.93 5.47 -0.69
CA GLN A 119 7.19 5.06 -0.06
C GLN A 119 8.06 4.21 -1.00
N GLU A 120 7.47 3.32 -1.79
CA GLU A 120 8.17 2.53 -2.80
C GLU A 120 8.75 3.42 -3.91
N TYR A 121 7.98 4.41 -4.39
CA TYR A 121 8.48 5.40 -5.35
C TYR A 121 9.61 6.25 -4.78
N ASP A 122 9.47 6.72 -3.53
CA ASP A 122 10.51 7.53 -2.87
C ASP A 122 11.80 6.71 -2.67
N MET A 123 11.69 5.41 -2.37
CA MET A 123 12.83 4.50 -2.26
C MET A 123 13.51 4.30 -3.62
N LEU A 124 12.73 4.01 -4.66
CA LEU A 124 13.26 3.82 -6.01
C LEU A 124 13.91 5.11 -6.53
N ALA A 125 13.33 6.27 -6.25
CA ALA A 125 13.89 7.57 -6.62
C ALA A 125 15.25 7.81 -5.95
N LYS A 126 15.43 7.42 -4.68
CA LYS A 126 16.74 7.49 -4.01
C LYS A 126 17.79 6.63 -4.71
N ILE A 127 17.45 5.38 -5.06
CA ILE A 127 18.35 4.49 -5.79
C ILE A 127 18.70 5.08 -7.16
N ILE A 128 17.72 5.64 -7.88
CA ILE A 128 17.97 6.27 -9.18
C ILE A 128 18.92 7.47 -9.06
N LEU A 129 18.82 8.25 -7.97
CA LEU A 129 19.70 9.40 -7.71
C LEU A 129 21.15 9.01 -7.40
N GLU A 130 21.42 7.77 -6.98
CA GLU A 130 22.79 7.27 -6.80
C GLU A 130 23.50 7.07 -8.15
N HIS A 131 22.75 6.88 -9.23
CA HIS A 131 23.29 6.75 -10.58
C HIS A 131 23.44 8.12 -11.27
N PRO A 132 24.44 8.27 -12.17
CA PRO A 132 24.67 9.53 -12.88
C PRO A 132 23.51 9.87 -13.81
N ASP A 133 23.32 11.18 -14.06
CA ASP A 133 22.27 11.65 -14.95
C ASP A 133 22.46 11.06 -16.36
N ARG A 134 21.36 10.53 -16.91
CA ARG A 134 21.34 9.87 -18.20
C ARG A 134 21.86 10.77 -19.31
N LYS A 135 21.53 12.07 -19.28
CA LYS A 135 21.98 13.03 -20.30
C LYS A 135 23.49 13.22 -20.27
N GLU A 136 24.08 13.26 -19.08
CA GLU A 136 25.52 13.41 -18.93
C GLU A 136 26.25 12.14 -19.39
N SER A 137 25.79 10.96 -18.99
CA SER A 137 26.35 9.69 -19.46
C SER A 137 26.27 9.54 -20.98
N LEU A 138 25.16 9.94 -21.61
CA LEU A 138 25.03 9.92 -23.07
C LEU A 138 26.00 10.88 -23.78
N LYS A 139 26.24 12.07 -23.21
CA LYS A 139 27.24 13.00 -23.74
C LYS A 139 28.65 12.42 -23.65
N ARG A 140 29.03 11.84 -22.50
CA ARG A 140 30.33 11.18 -22.33
C ARG A 140 30.51 10.04 -23.33
N LEU A 141 29.46 9.24 -23.54
CA LEU A 141 29.45 8.13 -24.49
C LEU A 141 29.67 8.61 -25.93
N SER A 142 28.97 9.68 -26.35
CA SER A 142 29.18 10.30 -27.68
C SER A 142 30.60 10.83 -27.86
N LEU A 143 31.20 11.44 -26.83
CA LEU A 143 32.59 11.92 -26.90
C LEU A 143 33.59 10.77 -27.04
N LEU A 144 33.41 9.71 -26.25
CA LEU A 144 34.22 8.49 -26.33
C LEU A 144 34.10 7.81 -27.70
N GLU A 145 32.89 7.75 -28.28
CA GLU A 145 32.68 7.21 -29.62
C GLU A 145 33.45 8.01 -30.68
N ASP A 146 33.46 9.34 -30.59
CA ASP A 146 34.20 10.18 -31.52
C ASP A 146 35.71 10.05 -31.33
N GLU A 147 36.18 9.88 -30.10
CA GLU A 147 37.59 9.62 -29.81
C GLU A 147 38.05 8.26 -30.35
N ILE A 148 37.23 7.21 -30.18
CA ILE A 148 37.49 5.88 -30.76
C ILE A 148 37.59 5.99 -32.28
N LYS A 149 36.67 6.69 -32.94
CA LYS A 149 36.73 6.89 -34.40
C LYS A 149 38.03 7.60 -34.82
N LYS A 150 38.46 8.63 -34.09
CA LYS A 150 39.72 9.33 -34.35
C LYS A 150 40.93 8.41 -34.18
N LEU A 151 40.98 7.64 -33.09
CA LEU A 151 42.06 6.69 -32.83
C LEU A 151 42.11 5.57 -33.89
N GLN A 152 40.95 5.10 -34.36
CA GLN A 152 40.88 4.14 -35.46
C GLN A 152 41.44 4.72 -36.76
N GLN A 153 41.10 5.97 -37.10
CA GLN A 153 41.66 6.65 -38.27
C GLN A 153 43.18 6.81 -38.18
N ILE A 154 43.69 7.22 -37.01
CA ILE A 154 45.14 7.36 -36.77
C ILE A 154 45.84 6.01 -36.89
N LYS A 155 45.27 4.95 -36.31
CA LYS A 155 45.78 3.57 -36.41
C LYS A 155 45.85 3.11 -37.87
N GLU A 156 44.79 3.34 -38.65
CA GLU A 156 44.77 3.02 -40.08
C GLU A 156 45.84 3.79 -40.86
N GLU A 157 46.00 5.09 -40.58
CA GLU A 157 47.03 5.91 -41.22
C GLU A 157 48.44 5.42 -40.89
N LEU A 158 48.69 5.08 -39.62
CA LEU A 158 49.98 4.56 -39.18
C LEU A 158 50.27 3.19 -39.80
N ASN A 159 49.28 2.29 -39.84
CA ASN A 159 49.40 1.00 -40.52
C ASN A 159 49.72 1.18 -42.01
N ARG A 160 49.10 2.14 -42.69
CA ARG A 160 49.45 2.49 -44.09
C ARG A 160 50.89 2.97 -44.21
N LYS A 161 51.40 3.77 -43.26
CA LYS A 161 52.81 4.22 -43.25
C LYS A 161 53.76 3.04 -43.04
N VAL A 162 53.47 2.16 -42.09
CA VAL A 162 54.27 0.94 -41.83
C VAL A 162 54.29 0.05 -43.07
N GLU A 163 53.14 -0.21 -43.70
CA GLU A 163 53.06 -1.03 -44.90
C GLU A 163 53.85 -0.42 -46.08
N LYS A 164 53.79 0.91 -46.25
CA LYS A 164 54.64 1.61 -47.22
C LYS A 164 56.13 1.41 -46.93
N ARG A 165 56.55 1.54 -45.66
CA ARG A 165 57.96 1.30 -45.27
C ARG A 165 58.36 -0.15 -45.48
N ARG A 166 57.50 -1.12 -45.17
CA ARG A 166 57.73 -2.55 -45.43
C ARG A 166 57.96 -2.83 -46.91
N LYS A 167 57.13 -2.25 -47.79
CA LYS A 167 57.30 -2.32 -49.24
C LYS A 167 58.60 -1.67 -49.72
N GLN A 168 58.94 -0.49 -49.21
CA GLN A 168 60.22 0.18 -49.53
C GLN A 168 61.43 -0.67 -49.10
N PHE A 169 61.38 -1.25 -47.90
CA PHE A 169 62.43 -2.11 -47.38
C PHE A 169 62.55 -3.40 -48.20
N GLN A 170 61.42 -3.97 -48.64
CA GLN A 170 61.43 -5.15 -49.50
C GLN A 170 62.05 -4.85 -50.87
N VAL A 171 61.78 -3.69 -51.47
CA VAL A 171 62.45 -3.25 -52.71
C VAL A 171 63.95 -3.10 -52.49
N LEU A 172 64.38 -2.42 -51.42
CA LEU A 172 65.81 -2.29 -51.09
C LEU A 172 66.48 -3.65 -50.87
N LEU A 173 65.79 -4.58 -50.20
CA LEU A 173 66.29 -5.93 -49.98
C LEU A 173 66.44 -6.70 -51.30
N THR A 174 65.45 -6.62 -52.20
CA THR A 174 65.55 -7.21 -53.55
C THR A 174 66.71 -6.61 -54.34
N SER A 175 66.86 -5.28 -54.35
CA SER A 175 67.99 -4.63 -55.03
C SER A 175 69.34 -5.01 -54.42
N ALA A 176 69.43 -5.19 -53.10
CA ALA A 176 70.64 -5.67 -52.45
C ALA A 176 70.96 -7.12 -52.85
N TYR A 177 69.95 -8.00 -52.92
CA TYR A 177 70.12 -9.36 -53.43
C TYR A 177 70.52 -9.39 -54.90
N GLU A 178 69.94 -8.53 -55.74
CA GLU A 178 70.31 -8.40 -57.16
C GLU A 178 71.75 -7.91 -57.31
N LEU A 179 72.19 -6.92 -56.52
CA LEU A 179 73.58 -6.48 -56.50
C LEU A 179 74.53 -7.57 -56.00
N GLN A 180 74.13 -8.33 -54.97
CA GLN A 180 74.91 -9.49 -54.52
C GLN A 180 74.99 -10.57 -55.60
N LEU A 181 73.91 -10.80 -56.36
CA LEU A 181 73.89 -11.71 -57.49
C LEU A 181 74.80 -11.21 -58.61
N MET A 182 74.75 -9.93 -58.96
CA MET A 182 75.67 -9.32 -59.94
C MET A 182 77.13 -9.42 -59.50
N LEU A 183 77.43 -9.19 -58.22
CA LEU A 183 78.78 -9.37 -57.68
C LEU A 183 79.23 -10.83 -57.72
N GLN A 184 78.32 -11.78 -57.45
CA GLN A 184 78.60 -13.21 -57.62
C GLN A 184 78.78 -13.59 -59.09
N GLU A 185 78.02 -13.01 -60.02
CA GLU A 185 78.19 -13.19 -61.46
C GLU A 185 79.46 -12.52 -61.97
N GLU A 186 79.90 -11.39 -61.40
CA GLU A 186 81.19 -10.76 -61.66
C GLU A 186 82.35 -11.60 -61.09
N GLU A 187 82.23 -12.12 -59.86
CA GLU A 187 83.19 -13.10 -59.31
C GLU A 187 83.26 -14.36 -60.17
N ASN A 188 82.13 -14.90 -60.61
CA ASN A 188 82.09 -16.05 -61.52
C ASN A 188 82.65 -15.73 -62.91
N ASN A 189 82.46 -14.52 -63.46
CA ASN A 189 83.08 -14.09 -64.71
C ASN A 189 84.59 -13.79 -64.58
N ILE A 190 85.06 -13.43 -63.38
CA ILE A 190 86.47 -13.30 -63.03
C ILE A 190 87.09 -14.68 -62.82
N LEU A 191 86.37 -15.63 -62.22
CA LEU A 191 86.75 -17.05 -62.13
C LEU A 191 86.75 -17.71 -63.53
N ASP A 192 85.78 -17.44 -64.40
CA ASP A 192 85.74 -17.99 -65.77
C ASP A 192 86.90 -17.45 -66.65
N ASN A 193 87.51 -16.31 -66.30
CA ASN A 193 88.75 -15.82 -66.92
C ASN A 193 90.04 -16.33 -66.25
N LEU A 194 89.95 -17.00 -65.09
CA LEU A 194 91.09 -17.55 -64.35
C LEU A 194 91.10 -19.09 -64.28
N ASP A 195 90.00 -19.76 -64.61
CA ASP A 195 89.84 -21.22 -64.52
C ASP A 195 89.98 -21.93 -65.88
N GLN A 196 91.07 -21.62 -66.59
CA GLN A 196 91.72 -22.58 -67.48
C GLN A 196 92.75 -23.42 -66.71
N GLN A 197 92.43 -23.90 -65.50
CA GLN A 197 93.17 -24.98 -64.86
C GLN A 197 92.38 -25.66 -63.72
N SER A 198 91.82 -26.81 -64.09
CA SER A 198 91.68 -28.01 -63.25
C SER A 198 90.70 -27.98 -62.06
N TYR A 199 89.50 -28.48 -62.37
CA TYR A 199 88.69 -29.41 -61.58
C TYR A 199 89.40 -30.19 -60.46
N GLY A 200 88.68 -30.36 -59.34
CA GLY A 200 88.98 -31.35 -58.31
C GLY A 200 88.21 -31.17 -57.02
N VAL A 201 86.90 -31.42 -57.06
CA VAL A 201 86.02 -31.58 -55.88
C VAL A 201 86.53 -32.74 -55.03
N GLU A 202 86.64 -32.57 -53.70
CA GLU A 202 85.95 -33.44 -52.74
C GLU A 202 86.00 -32.90 -51.29
N GLU A 203 84.86 -33.05 -50.64
CA GLU A 203 84.50 -32.55 -49.31
C GLU A 203 85.30 -33.22 -48.18
N SER A 204 85.59 -32.45 -47.13
CA SER A 204 85.17 -32.81 -45.76
C SER A 204 85.64 -31.77 -44.73
N LYS A 205 84.68 -31.11 -44.06
CA LYS A 205 84.49 -31.08 -42.59
C LYS A 205 83.56 -29.93 -42.15
N GLN A 206 82.56 -30.31 -41.34
CA GLN A 206 81.64 -29.50 -40.52
C GLN A 206 82.38 -28.45 -39.65
N PRO A 207 81.74 -27.44 -38.98
CA PRO A 207 80.37 -27.44 -38.43
C PRO A 207 79.64 -26.06 -38.32
N LEU A 208 78.47 -26.10 -37.66
CA LEU A 208 77.87 -25.11 -36.74
C LEU A 208 76.65 -24.26 -37.18
N ILE A 209 75.79 -24.11 -36.15
CA ILE A 209 74.77 -23.09 -35.86
C ILE A 209 73.32 -23.43 -36.25
N ASN A 210 72.55 -23.91 -35.26
CA ASN A 210 71.13 -23.59 -35.08
C ASN A 210 70.97 -23.23 -33.59
N GLN A 211 70.81 -21.94 -33.27
CA GLN A 211 69.57 -21.16 -33.24
C GLN A 211 68.94 -21.14 -31.84
N GLU A 212 68.95 -19.92 -31.31
CA GLU A 212 67.89 -19.29 -30.51
C GLU A 212 67.55 -19.91 -29.15
N THR A 213 68.14 -19.33 -28.10
CA THR A 213 67.41 -19.02 -26.86
C THR A 213 67.98 -17.75 -26.23
N VAL A 214 67.29 -16.61 -26.39
CA VAL A 214 67.29 -15.56 -25.36
C VAL A 214 65.88 -15.02 -25.22
N ASN A 215 65.41 -15.14 -23.99
CA ASN A 215 64.12 -14.77 -23.42
C ASN A 215 63.73 -13.31 -23.68
N ASN A 216 62.41 -13.06 -23.69
CA ASN A 216 61.88 -11.90 -22.97
C ASN A 216 60.48 -12.19 -22.42
N GLU A 217 60.31 -11.71 -21.20
CA GLU A 217 59.27 -11.95 -20.23
C GLU A 217 57.88 -11.47 -20.68
N CYS A 218 56.84 -12.22 -20.32
CA CYS A 218 55.46 -11.77 -20.39
C CYS A 218 54.78 -12.09 -19.05
N GLU A 219 54.91 -11.16 -18.10
CA GLU A 219 53.97 -11.01 -17.00
C GLU A 219 52.75 -10.24 -17.51
N SER A 220 51.57 -10.86 -17.46
CA SER A 220 50.37 -10.29 -16.82
C SER A 220 49.23 -11.29 -16.91
N MET A 221 48.89 -11.83 -15.74
CA MET A 221 47.57 -12.39 -15.49
C MET A 221 46.58 -11.24 -15.42
N ASP A 222 45.48 -11.33 -16.16
CA ASP A 222 44.21 -10.73 -15.78
C ASP A 222 43.09 -11.66 -16.24
N ILE A 223 42.62 -12.50 -15.32
CA ILE A 223 41.36 -13.23 -15.42
C ILE A 223 40.45 -12.68 -14.32
N SER A 224 39.45 -11.93 -14.77
CA SER A 224 38.08 -11.83 -14.28
C SER A 224 37.76 -12.31 -12.85
N ALA A 225 37.34 -11.36 -12.00
CA ALA A 225 36.20 -11.48 -11.08
C ALA A 225 35.66 -10.07 -10.77
#